data_AF-A0A8K0V5W7-F1
#
_entry.id   AF-A0A8K0V5W7-F1
#
_cell.length_a   1.000
_cell.length_b   1.000
_cell.length_c   1.000
_cell.angle_alpha   90.00
_cell.angle_beta   90.00
_cell.angle_gamma   90.00
#
_symmetry.space_group_name_H-M   'P 1'
#
loop_
_entity.id
_entity.type
_entity.pdbx_description
1 polymer ?
#
loop_
_entity_poly.entity_id
_entity_poly.type
_entity_poly.pdbx_seq_one_letter_code
_entity_poly.pdbx_strand_id
1 'polypeptide(L)'
;MKYRLSAVEARVVGGLLEKQVTTPEQYPMSLNGVVAACNQKTNREPAMSLSEQQVQETLDELVRRHYLRTVNGFGHRVTKYEQRFCNSEFGDLKFSPAEVAVVTTLLLRGPQTPGELRIRGARMHEFNDVAEVEAILARLIERDDGPYVARLAREPGKRESRYMHLFSGEVDALDSAAETISAPSDDLATRVERLEGEVEELKQRLAALLAHLGE
;
A
#
# COMPACT_ATOMS: atom_id res chain seq x y z
N MET A 1 -0.76 -15.84 9.62
CA MET A 1 -0.28 -15.81 8.21
C MET A 1 0.58 -14.55 8.05
N LYS A 2 1.77 -14.62 7.43
CA LYS A 2 2.59 -13.40 7.21
C LYS A 2 2.13 -12.73 5.91
N TYR A 3 1.54 -11.55 6.01
CA TYR A 3 1.09 -10.77 4.86
C TYR A 3 2.26 -10.02 4.23
N ARG A 4 2.34 -10.04 2.90
CA ARG A 4 3.26 -9.23 2.09
C ARG A 4 2.52 -8.77 0.85
N LEU A 5 1.89 -7.61 0.96
CA LEU A 5 1.23 -6.92 -0.15
C LEU A 5 2.22 -5.92 -0.76
N SER A 6 2.38 -5.94 -2.07
CA SER A 6 2.98 -4.82 -2.80
C SER A 6 2.13 -3.55 -2.64
N ALA A 7 2.69 -2.38 -3.01
CA ALA A 7 1.95 -1.12 -2.95
C ALA A 7 0.65 -1.13 -3.79
N VAL A 8 0.67 -1.82 -4.94
CA VAL A 8 -0.49 -1.93 -5.83
C VAL A 8 -1.53 -2.89 -5.24
N GLU A 9 -1.10 -4.02 -4.69
CA GLU A 9 -1.99 -4.96 -3.99
C GLU A 9 -2.66 -4.32 -2.78
N ALA A 10 -1.90 -3.60 -1.95
CA ALA A 10 -2.43 -2.86 -0.80
C ALA A 10 -3.46 -1.81 -1.23
N ARG A 11 -3.21 -1.12 -2.36
CA ARG A 11 -4.16 -0.16 -2.96
C ARG A 11 -5.45 -0.84 -3.40
N VAL A 12 -5.38 -1.99 -4.08
CA VAL A 12 -6.57 -2.73 -4.54
C VAL A 12 -7.38 -3.26 -3.35
N VAL A 13 -6.72 -3.88 -2.37
CA VAL A 13 -7.39 -4.39 -1.15
C VAL A 13 -8.04 -3.24 -0.37
N GLY A 14 -7.31 -2.15 -0.13
CA GLY A 14 -7.84 -0.96 0.54
C GLY A 14 -9.02 -0.35 -0.22
N GLY A 15 -8.96 -0.32 -1.56
CA GLY A 15 -10.05 0.18 -2.39
C GLY A 15 -11.33 -0.63 -2.25
N LEU A 16 -11.21 -1.97 -2.25
CA LEU A 16 -12.36 -2.87 -2.06
C LEU A 16 -12.94 -2.77 -0.64
N LEU A 17 -12.08 -2.70 0.39
CA LEU A 17 -12.51 -2.51 1.79
C LEU A 17 -13.25 -1.19 1.99
N GLU A 18 -12.74 -0.09 1.41
CA GLU A 18 -13.39 1.22 1.47
C GLU A 18 -14.77 1.16 0.81
N LYS A 19 -14.85 0.64 -0.42
CA LYS A 19 -16.10 0.64 -1.20
C LYS A 19 -17.14 -0.34 -0.69
N GLN A 20 -16.74 -1.42 -0.01
CA GLN A 20 -17.66 -2.29 0.70
C GLN A 20 -18.47 -1.53 1.76
N VAL A 21 -17.86 -0.54 2.42
CA VAL A 21 -18.51 0.23 3.49
C VAL A 21 -19.15 1.52 2.97
N THR A 22 -18.43 2.29 2.16
CA THR A 22 -18.88 3.64 1.76
C THR A 22 -19.89 3.64 0.63
N THR A 23 -19.91 2.59 -0.20
CA THR A 23 -20.76 2.48 -1.40
C THR A 23 -21.26 1.03 -1.54
N PRO A 24 -22.00 0.50 -0.55
CA PRO A 24 -22.43 -0.91 -0.54
C PRO A 24 -23.32 -1.26 -1.73
N GLU A 25 -24.03 -0.30 -2.32
CA GLU A 25 -24.86 -0.46 -3.50
C GLU A 25 -24.07 -0.78 -4.78
N GLN A 26 -22.77 -0.43 -4.80
CA GLN A 26 -21.86 -0.70 -5.92
C GLN A 26 -20.97 -1.92 -5.66
N TYR A 27 -21.07 -2.53 -4.47
CA TYR A 27 -20.29 -3.68 -4.08
C TYR A 27 -21.11 -4.98 -4.28
N PRO A 28 -20.53 -6.06 -4.87
CA PRO A 28 -19.15 -6.19 -5.32
C PRO A 28 -18.81 -5.43 -6.61
N MET A 29 -17.52 -5.10 -6.75
CA MET A 29 -17.04 -4.19 -7.79
C MET A 29 -16.58 -4.94 -9.05
N SER A 30 -16.85 -4.39 -10.23
CA SER A 30 -16.22 -4.84 -11.48
C SER A 30 -14.78 -4.33 -11.59
N LEU A 31 -14.01 -4.86 -12.55
CA LEU A 31 -12.65 -4.39 -12.86
C LEU A 31 -12.58 -2.86 -13.02
N ASN A 32 -13.46 -2.27 -13.82
CA ASN A 32 -13.52 -0.82 -14.03
C ASN A 32 -13.78 -0.04 -12.74
N GLY A 33 -14.63 -0.60 -11.86
CA GLY A 33 -14.88 -0.03 -10.54
C GLY A 33 -13.62 -0.02 -9.68
N VAL A 34 -12.85 -1.11 -9.68
CA VAL A 34 -11.58 -1.23 -8.94
C VAL A 34 -10.53 -0.26 -9.50
N VAL A 35 -10.39 -0.17 -10.83
CA VAL A 35 -9.49 0.80 -11.49
C VAL A 35 -9.83 2.23 -11.06
N ALA A 36 -11.11 2.60 -11.14
CA ALA A 36 -11.58 3.92 -10.72
C ALA A 36 -11.31 4.19 -9.23
N ALA A 37 -11.49 3.18 -8.37
CA ALA A 37 -11.20 3.28 -6.93
C ALA A 37 -9.70 3.42 -6.64
N CYS A 38 -8.82 2.75 -7.38
CA CYS A 38 -7.38 2.82 -7.16
C CYS A 38 -6.79 4.18 -7.56
N ASN A 39 -7.34 4.78 -8.62
CA ASN A 39 -6.87 6.00 -9.27
C ASN A 39 -7.62 7.27 -8.80
N GLN A 40 -8.40 7.22 -7.72
CA GLN A 40 -9.07 8.40 -7.18
C GLN A 40 -8.05 9.48 -6.79
N LYS A 41 -8.35 10.74 -7.11
CA LYS A 41 -7.50 11.89 -6.73
C LYS A 41 -7.57 12.23 -5.25
N THR A 42 -8.62 11.79 -4.57
CA THR A 42 -8.87 12.07 -3.14
C THR A 42 -8.76 10.79 -2.32
N ASN A 43 -8.32 10.92 -1.07
CA ASN A 43 -8.16 9.79 -0.14
C ASN A 43 -7.21 8.70 -0.65
N ARG A 44 -6.22 9.08 -1.47
CA ARG A 44 -5.16 8.21 -2.00
C ARG A 44 -3.83 8.91 -1.85
N GLU A 45 -2.91 8.30 -1.12
CA GLU A 45 -1.54 8.79 -0.98
C GLU A 45 -0.59 7.59 -1.12
N PRO A 46 0.27 7.55 -2.16
CA PRO A 46 0.33 8.48 -3.29
C PRO A 46 -0.86 8.31 -4.25
N ALA A 47 -1.19 9.36 -5.00
CA ALA A 47 -2.09 9.23 -6.15
C ALA A 47 -1.44 8.30 -7.19
N MET A 48 -2.19 7.33 -7.71
CA MET A 48 -1.73 6.37 -8.70
C MET A 48 -2.47 6.55 -10.03
N SER A 49 -1.86 6.06 -11.10
CA SER A 49 -2.47 5.96 -12.43
C SER A 49 -2.23 4.54 -12.96
N LEU A 50 -2.95 3.58 -12.40
CA LEU A 50 -2.87 2.18 -12.78
C LEU A 50 -3.68 1.93 -14.04
N SER A 51 -3.12 1.17 -14.98
CA SER A 51 -3.85 0.66 -16.15
C SER A 51 -4.83 -0.45 -15.75
N GLU A 52 -5.83 -0.68 -16.59
CA GLU A 52 -6.78 -1.78 -16.43
C GLU A 52 -6.07 -3.14 -16.37
N GLN A 53 -5.07 -3.35 -17.23
CA GLN A 53 -4.26 -4.57 -17.25
C GLN A 53 -3.53 -4.79 -15.92
N GLN A 54 -2.83 -3.77 -15.39
CA GLN A 54 -2.13 -3.88 -14.10
C GLN A 54 -3.08 -4.22 -12.95
N VAL A 55 -4.28 -3.63 -12.95
CA VAL A 55 -5.30 -3.92 -11.92
C VAL A 55 -5.85 -5.33 -12.09
N GLN A 56 -6.10 -5.79 -13.32
CA GLN A 56 -6.58 -7.15 -13.59
C GLN A 56 -5.54 -8.20 -13.13
N GLU A 57 -4.27 -8.03 -13.49
CA GLU A 57 -3.17 -8.90 -13.04
C GLU A 57 -3.08 -8.95 -11.51
N THR A 58 -3.25 -7.81 -10.85
CA THR A 58 -3.26 -7.71 -9.37
C THR A 58 -4.47 -8.43 -8.77
N LEU A 59 -5.66 -8.29 -9.37
CA LEU A 59 -6.86 -8.98 -8.91
C LEU A 59 -6.71 -10.50 -9.03
N ASP A 60 -6.15 -10.98 -10.13
CA ASP A 60 -5.90 -12.41 -10.36
C ASP A 60 -4.91 -12.98 -9.32
N GLU A 61 -3.85 -12.24 -9.01
CA GLU A 61 -2.91 -12.57 -7.93
C GLU A 61 -3.60 -12.65 -6.56
N LEU A 62 -4.38 -11.63 -6.20
CA LEU A 62 -5.06 -11.56 -4.91
C LEU A 62 -6.16 -12.63 -4.77
N VAL A 63 -6.85 -13.00 -5.85
CA VAL A 63 -7.79 -14.12 -5.87
C VAL A 63 -7.06 -15.45 -5.66
N ARG A 64 -5.93 -15.66 -6.34
CA ARG A 64 -5.12 -16.88 -6.19
C ARG A 64 -4.57 -17.03 -4.77
N ARG A 65 -4.24 -15.91 -4.12
CA ARG A 65 -3.81 -15.84 -2.70
C ARG A 65 -4.99 -15.87 -1.71
N HIS A 66 -6.23 -16.00 -2.20
CA HIS A 66 -7.47 -16.02 -1.42
C HIS A 66 -7.77 -14.75 -0.61
N TYR A 67 -7.13 -13.62 -0.93
CA TYR A 67 -7.47 -12.32 -0.34
C TYR A 67 -8.72 -11.71 -0.97
N LEU A 68 -9.08 -12.12 -2.19
CA LEU A 68 -10.31 -11.76 -2.86
C LEU A 68 -11.07 -13.01 -3.34
N ARG A 69 -12.34 -12.86 -3.72
CA ARG A 69 -13.08 -13.84 -4.51
C ARG A 69 -13.77 -13.19 -5.69
N THR A 70 -13.88 -13.94 -6.78
CA THR A 70 -14.74 -13.58 -7.91
C THR A 70 -16.18 -13.94 -7.61
N VAL A 71 -17.10 -13.04 -7.92
CA VAL A 71 -18.54 -13.27 -7.86
C VAL A 71 -19.07 -13.27 -9.29
N ASN A 72 -19.47 -14.45 -9.74
CA ASN A 72 -20.13 -14.65 -11.03
C ASN A 72 -21.57 -15.06 -10.73
N GLY A 73 -22.49 -14.09 -10.74
CA GLY A 73 -23.91 -14.38 -10.60
C GLY A 73 -24.46 -15.04 -11.86
N PHE A 74 -25.42 -15.96 -11.71
CA PHE A 74 -26.11 -16.55 -12.86
C PHE A 74 -26.77 -15.44 -13.69
N GLY A 75 -26.39 -15.30 -14.97
CA GLY A 75 -26.87 -14.26 -15.87
C GLY A 75 -26.04 -12.95 -15.89
N HIS A 76 -25.07 -12.78 -14.99
CA HIS A 76 -24.15 -11.64 -15.03
C HIS A 76 -22.93 -11.96 -15.88
N ARG A 77 -22.78 -11.26 -17.01
CA ARG A 77 -21.63 -11.41 -17.93
C ARG A 77 -20.34 -10.81 -17.38
N VAL A 78 -20.42 -9.91 -16.42
CA VAL A 78 -19.27 -9.17 -15.88
C VAL A 78 -18.85 -9.78 -14.55
N THR A 79 -17.60 -10.25 -14.48
CA THR A 79 -16.99 -10.70 -13.23
C THR A 79 -16.83 -9.55 -12.27
N LYS A 80 -17.25 -9.78 -11.03
CA LYS A 80 -17.10 -8.84 -9.92
C LYS A 80 -16.19 -9.42 -8.85
N TYR A 81 -15.63 -8.56 -8.01
CA TYR A 81 -14.64 -8.92 -7.00
C TYR A 81 -15.13 -8.52 -5.61
N GLU A 82 -15.01 -9.46 -4.68
CA GLU A 82 -15.23 -9.24 -3.25
C GLU A 82 -13.94 -9.43 -2.48
N GLN A 83 -13.72 -8.57 -1.48
CA GLN A 83 -12.69 -8.77 -0.48
C GLN A 83 -13.01 -9.99 0.40
N ARG A 84 -12.00 -10.83 0.59
CA ARG A 84 -11.95 -11.89 1.61
C ARG A 84 -10.83 -11.67 2.63
N PHE A 85 -10.16 -10.54 2.54
CA PHE A 85 -8.99 -10.17 3.31
C PHE A 85 -9.26 -10.21 4.81
N CYS A 86 -10.39 -9.65 5.25
CA CYS A 86 -10.84 -9.72 6.63
C CYS A 86 -12.35 -10.03 6.71
N ASN A 87 -12.78 -10.55 7.85
CA ASN A 87 -14.20 -10.83 8.15
C ASN A 87 -14.89 -11.79 7.16
N SER A 88 -14.13 -12.60 6.41
CA SER A 88 -14.71 -13.63 5.55
C SER A 88 -15.11 -14.87 6.36
N GLU A 89 -16.07 -15.66 5.87
CA GLU A 89 -16.62 -16.82 6.59
C GLU A 89 -15.54 -17.79 7.12
N PHE A 90 -14.51 -18.05 6.31
CA PHE A 90 -13.44 -19.00 6.60
C PHE A 90 -12.08 -18.35 6.91
N GLY A 91 -12.02 -17.02 6.98
CA GLY A 91 -10.78 -16.29 7.27
C GLY A 91 -10.62 -16.03 8.77
N ASP A 92 -9.43 -16.29 9.30
CA ASP A 92 -9.10 -16.06 10.72
C ASP A 92 -9.00 -14.56 11.06
N LEU A 93 -8.67 -13.72 10.07
CA LEU A 93 -8.53 -12.28 10.28
C LEU A 93 -9.90 -11.62 10.49
N LYS A 94 -10.21 -11.31 11.75
CA LYS A 94 -11.43 -10.60 12.14
C LYS A 94 -11.13 -9.21 12.65
N PHE A 95 -11.76 -8.21 12.05
CA PHE A 95 -11.69 -6.80 12.44
C PHE A 95 -13.09 -6.27 12.74
N SER A 96 -13.21 -5.53 13.84
CA SER A 96 -14.36 -4.66 14.10
C SER A 96 -14.49 -3.59 13.01
N PRO A 97 -15.67 -2.96 12.84
CA PRO A 97 -15.86 -1.87 11.89
C PRO A 97 -14.84 -0.73 12.05
N ALA A 98 -14.48 -0.42 13.30
CA ALA A 98 -13.51 0.62 13.63
C ALA A 98 -12.07 0.23 13.21
N GLU A 99 -11.67 -1.02 13.44
CA GLU A 99 -10.39 -1.55 12.96
C GLU A 99 -10.32 -1.57 11.43
N VAL A 100 -11.41 -1.97 10.74
CA VAL A 100 -11.48 -1.93 9.27
C VAL A 100 -11.27 -0.51 8.75
N ALA A 101 -11.91 0.50 9.36
CA ALA A 101 -11.75 1.89 8.97
C ALA A 101 -10.30 2.38 9.14
N VAL A 102 -9.65 2.06 10.26
CA VAL A 102 -8.24 2.42 10.52
C VAL A 102 -7.31 1.74 9.51
N VAL A 103 -7.40 0.41 9.39
CA VAL A 103 -6.54 -0.39 8.50
C VAL A 103 -6.70 0.05 7.04
N THR A 104 -7.94 0.24 6.59
CA THR A 104 -8.22 0.67 5.22
C THR A 104 -7.63 2.06 4.94
N THR A 105 -7.75 2.98 5.89
CA THR A 105 -7.18 4.32 5.72
C THR A 105 -5.64 4.26 5.64
N LEU A 106 -4.99 3.42 6.45
CA LEU A 106 -3.55 3.20 6.39
C LEU A 106 -3.11 2.56 5.06
N LEU A 107 -3.83 1.55 4.56
CA LEU A 107 -3.55 0.92 3.25
C LEU A 107 -3.63 1.92 2.09
N LEU A 108 -4.56 2.88 2.16
CA LEU A 108 -4.83 3.81 1.07
C LEU A 108 -3.96 5.07 1.12
N ARG A 109 -3.48 5.46 2.31
CA ARG A 109 -2.82 6.74 2.54
C ARG A 109 -1.49 6.67 3.31
N GLY A 110 -1.02 5.47 3.62
CA GLY A 110 0.25 5.28 4.32
C GLY A 110 0.23 5.76 5.78
N PRO A 111 1.40 6.15 6.33
CA PRO A 111 1.53 6.48 7.73
C PRO A 111 0.71 7.71 8.16
N GLN A 112 -0.06 7.61 9.24
CA GLN A 112 -0.95 8.70 9.69
C GLN A 112 -0.97 8.84 11.21
N THR A 113 -1.27 10.04 11.71
CA THR A 113 -1.49 10.26 13.15
C THR A 113 -2.90 9.82 13.57
N PRO A 114 -3.15 9.56 14.86
CA PRO A 114 -4.50 9.24 15.36
C PRO A 114 -5.55 10.31 15.01
N GLY A 115 -5.19 11.60 15.09
CA GLY A 115 -6.06 12.70 14.72
C GLY A 115 -6.44 12.69 13.23
N GLU A 116 -5.49 12.39 12.35
CA GLU A 116 -5.75 12.23 10.92
C GLU A 116 -6.65 11.02 10.62
N LEU A 117 -6.37 9.87 11.25
CA LEU A 117 -7.16 8.65 11.10
C LEU A 117 -8.61 8.85 11.53
N ARG A 118 -8.85 9.58 12.64
CA ARG A 118 -10.19 9.95 13.09
C ARG A 118 -10.99 10.66 12.00
N ILE A 119 -10.41 11.71 11.41
CA ILE A 119 -11.10 12.52 10.40
C ILE A 119 -11.26 11.75 9.08
N ARG A 120 -10.22 11.04 8.65
CA ARG A 120 -10.14 10.44 7.32
C ARG A 120 -10.85 9.09 7.24
N GLY A 121 -10.93 8.35 8.35
CA GLY A 121 -11.67 7.10 8.49
C GLY A 121 -13.16 7.27 8.82
N ALA A 122 -13.60 8.49 9.17
CA ALA A 122 -14.96 8.80 9.64
C ALA A 122 -16.09 8.30 8.73
N ARG A 123 -15.87 8.27 7.40
CA ARG A 123 -16.88 7.80 6.44
C ARG A 123 -17.08 6.27 6.46
N MET A 124 -16.10 5.52 6.94
CA MET A 124 -16.21 4.07 7.14
C MET A 124 -16.71 3.73 8.54
N HIS A 125 -16.27 4.50 9.54
CA HIS A 125 -16.70 4.36 10.92
C HIS A 125 -16.56 5.70 11.63
N GLU A 126 -17.63 6.18 12.25
CA GLU A 126 -17.58 7.40 13.06
C GLU A 126 -16.93 7.11 14.41
N PHE A 127 -15.82 7.80 14.70
CA PHE A 127 -15.12 7.71 15.98
C PHE A 127 -15.53 8.86 16.89
N ASN A 128 -15.78 8.55 18.16
CA ASN A 128 -16.19 9.52 19.17
C ASN A 128 -15.11 10.59 19.36
N ASP A 129 -13.88 10.16 19.65
CA ASP A 129 -12.74 11.02 19.92
C ASP A 129 -11.42 10.40 19.42
N VAL A 130 -10.30 11.09 19.67
CA VAL A 130 -8.97 10.60 19.28
C VAL A 130 -8.51 9.46 20.18
N ALA A 131 -8.96 9.41 21.44
CA ALA A 131 -8.59 8.37 22.38
C ALA A 131 -9.15 7.00 21.96
N GLU A 132 -10.34 6.96 21.36
CA GLU A 132 -10.88 5.75 20.73
C GLU A 132 -9.95 5.22 19.63
N VAL A 133 -9.45 6.10 18.76
CA VAL A 133 -8.52 5.70 17.68
C VAL A 133 -7.20 5.20 18.26
N GLU A 134 -6.66 5.86 19.28
CA GLU A 134 -5.45 5.40 19.98
C GLU A 134 -5.64 4.02 20.61
N ALA A 135 -6.80 3.76 21.24
CA ALA A 135 -7.12 2.46 21.80
C ALA A 135 -7.27 1.37 20.72
N ILE A 136 -7.83 1.69 19.55
CA ILE A 136 -7.88 0.77 18.40
C ILE A 136 -6.47 0.46 17.89
N LEU A 137 -5.62 1.47 17.74
CA LEU A 137 -4.24 1.28 17.30
C LEU A 137 -3.43 0.43 18.29
N ALA A 138 -3.57 0.67 19.59
CA ALA A 138 -2.95 -0.13 20.64
C ALA A 138 -3.39 -1.60 20.53
N ARG A 139 -4.70 -1.87 20.39
CA ARG A 139 -5.20 -3.23 20.17
C ARG A 139 -4.63 -3.87 18.91
N LEU A 140 -4.57 -3.15 17.78
CA LEU A 140 -4.00 -3.67 16.53
C LEU A 140 -2.49 -3.95 16.61
N ILE A 141 -1.77 -3.32 17.54
CA ILE A 141 -0.35 -3.60 17.84
C ILE A 141 -0.22 -4.84 18.73
N GLU A 142 -1.07 -4.97 19.75
CA GLU A 142 -0.96 -5.98 20.80
C GLU A 142 -1.71 -7.30 20.49
N ARG A 143 -2.23 -7.46 19.29
CA ARG A 143 -3.03 -8.63 18.89
C ARG A 143 -2.22 -9.93 18.85
N ASP A 144 -2.76 -10.98 19.46
CA ASP A 144 -2.15 -12.32 19.55
C ASP A 144 -2.00 -13.00 18.18
N ASP A 145 -2.90 -12.72 17.24
CA ASP A 145 -2.87 -13.23 15.87
C ASP A 145 -1.88 -12.47 14.96
N GLY A 146 -1.23 -11.44 15.51
CA GLY A 146 -0.12 -10.70 14.94
C GLY A 146 -0.32 -9.19 15.01
N PRO A 147 0.77 -8.41 15.12
CA PRO A 147 0.68 -6.97 15.00
C PRO A 147 0.30 -6.60 13.56
N TYR A 148 -0.77 -5.82 13.41
CA TYR A 148 -1.23 -5.35 12.10
C TYR A 148 -0.88 -3.91 11.82
N VAL A 149 -0.49 -3.18 12.85
CA VAL A 149 -0.05 -1.80 12.81
C VAL A 149 1.23 -1.68 13.64
N ALA A 150 2.12 -0.78 13.25
CA ALA A 150 3.27 -0.35 14.03
C ALA A 150 3.20 1.15 14.29
N ARG A 151 3.65 1.56 15.48
CA ARG A 151 3.88 2.96 15.82
C ARG A 151 5.29 3.35 15.37
N LEU A 152 5.38 4.41 14.58
CA LEU A 152 6.66 4.93 14.07
C LEU A 152 7.33 5.85 15.09
N ALA A 153 8.63 6.09 14.87
CA ALA A 153 9.36 7.11 15.60
C ALA A 153 8.68 8.48 15.40
N ARG A 154 8.77 9.33 16.41
CA ARG A 154 8.24 10.69 16.31
C ARG A 154 9.19 11.52 15.46
N GLU A 155 8.65 12.15 14.42
CA GLU A 155 9.37 13.17 13.66
C GLU A 155 9.78 14.33 14.60
N PRO A 156 11.01 14.87 14.47
CA PRO A 156 11.46 16.00 15.28
C PRO A 156 10.48 17.18 15.23
N GLY A 157 10.09 17.68 16.41
CA GLY A 157 9.14 18.80 16.53
C GLY A 157 7.66 18.43 16.38
N LYS A 158 7.31 17.16 16.10
CA LYS A 158 5.93 16.68 16.13
C LYS A 158 5.56 16.10 17.49
N ARG A 159 4.38 16.46 17.98
CA ARG A 159 3.85 16.00 19.28
C ARG A 159 3.28 14.57 19.20
N GLU A 160 2.72 14.20 18.07
CA GLU A 160 2.06 12.91 17.83
C GLU A 160 2.95 11.99 16.99
N SER A 161 2.88 10.68 17.25
CA SER A 161 3.56 9.67 16.42
C SER A 161 2.63 9.21 15.31
N ARG A 162 3.20 8.80 14.18
CA ARG A 162 2.45 8.20 13.07
C ARG A 162 2.38 6.70 13.23
N TYR A 163 1.39 6.09 12.61
CA TYR A 163 1.15 4.66 12.61
C TYR A 163 1.09 4.15 11.18
N MET A 164 1.61 2.95 10.94
CA MET A 164 1.64 2.32 9.62
C MET A 164 1.19 0.86 9.71
N HIS A 165 0.48 0.39 8.70
CA HIS A 165 0.07 -1.01 8.64
C HIS A 165 1.25 -1.94 8.34
N LEU A 166 1.18 -3.20 8.76
CA LEU A 166 2.23 -4.21 8.58
C LEU A 166 1.94 -5.22 7.45
N PHE A 167 0.81 -5.06 6.74
CA PHE A 167 0.42 -5.96 5.65
C PHE A 167 1.35 -5.93 4.41
N SER A 168 2.19 -4.89 4.29
CA SER A 168 3.18 -4.76 3.19
C SER A 168 4.60 -5.14 3.61
N GLY A 169 4.77 -5.74 4.79
CA GLY A 169 6.07 -6.05 5.37
C GLY A 169 6.37 -5.22 6.62
N GLU A 170 7.55 -5.46 7.18
CA GLU A 170 8.05 -4.74 8.35
C GLU A 170 8.39 -3.29 7.97
N VAL A 171 8.07 -2.36 8.86
CA VAL A 171 8.17 -0.91 8.61
C VAL A 171 9.56 -0.33 8.92
N ASP A 172 10.54 -1.19 9.24
CA ASP A 172 11.95 -0.83 9.49
C ASP A 172 12.63 -0.07 8.33
N ALA A 173 11.97 0.12 7.19
CA ALA A 173 12.49 0.78 6.00
C ALA A 173 11.85 2.14 5.64
N LEU A 174 10.84 2.64 6.38
CA LEU A 174 10.18 3.91 6.01
C LEU A 174 10.77 5.16 6.68
N ASP A 175 11.58 5.03 7.73
CA ASP A 175 12.34 6.16 8.28
C ASP A 175 13.59 6.49 7.42
N SER A 176 14.12 5.55 6.63
CA SER A 176 15.28 5.81 5.76
C SER A 176 14.93 6.36 4.38
N ALA A 177 13.66 6.32 3.95
CA ALA A 177 13.24 6.81 2.63
C ALA A 177 12.94 8.33 2.61
N ALA A 178 12.69 8.94 3.78
CA ALA A 178 12.54 10.39 3.91
C ALA A 178 13.89 11.10 4.16
N GLU A 179 14.91 10.39 4.64
CA GLU A 179 16.29 10.92 4.77
C GLU A 179 17.11 10.84 3.48
N THR A 180 16.67 10.10 2.45
CA THR A 180 17.45 9.93 1.20
C THR A 180 17.41 11.12 0.24
N ILE A 181 16.75 12.24 0.60
CA ILE A 181 16.79 13.50 -0.20
C ILE A 181 17.66 14.58 0.49
N SER A 182 18.26 14.31 1.65
CA SER A 182 19.07 15.30 2.37
C SER A 182 20.41 14.77 2.88
N ALA A 183 21.16 14.08 2.03
CA ALA A 183 22.62 14.13 1.95
C ALA A 183 23.05 13.25 0.76
N PRO A 184 23.99 13.68 -0.11
CA PRO A 184 24.71 12.68 -0.90
C PRO A 184 25.43 11.79 0.10
N SER A 185 25.02 10.53 0.23
CA SER A 185 25.86 9.55 0.93
C SER A 185 27.17 9.46 0.15
N ASP A 186 28.31 9.49 0.85
CA ASP A 186 29.64 9.28 0.25
C ASP A 186 29.67 8.04 -0.66
N ASP A 187 28.81 7.06 -0.39
CA ASP A 187 28.62 5.86 -1.20
C ASP A 187 28.08 6.15 -2.62
N LEU A 188 27.15 7.10 -2.78
CA LEU A 188 26.65 7.47 -4.10
C LEU A 188 27.69 8.25 -4.90
N ALA A 189 28.41 9.18 -4.27
CA ALA A 189 29.49 9.92 -4.92
C ALA A 189 30.60 8.97 -5.38
N THR A 190 31.04 8.06 -4.50
CA THR A 190 32.04 7.02 -4.82
C THR A 190 31.56 6.10 -5.94
N ARG A 191 30.26 5.74 -5.94
CA ARG A 191 29.68 4.89 -6.98
C ARG A 191 29.56 5.62 -8.33
N VAL A 192 29.24 6.90 -8.33
CA VAL A 192 29.20 7.74 -9.53
C VAL A 192 30.60 7.88 -10.12
N GLU A 193 31.60 8.21 -9.29
CA GLU A 193 32.99 8.36 -9.74
C GLU A 193 33.55 7.06 -10.33
N ARG A 194 33.25 5.92 -9.71
CA ARG A 194 33.59 4.59 -10.25
C ARG A 194 32.91 4.31 -11.58
N LEU A 195 31.61 4.60 -11.70
CA LEU A 195 30.85 4.38 -12.92
C LEU A 195 31.31 5.32 -14.06
N GLU A 196 31.68 6.56 -13.75
CA GLU A 196 32.25 7.49 -14.72
C GLU A 196 33.59 6.98 -15.25
N GLY A 197 34.45 6.43 -14.38
CA GLY A 197 35.69 5.76 -14.80
C GLY A 197 35.44 4.54 -15.69
N GLU A 198 34.51 3.66 -15.31
CA GLU A 198 34.14 2.48 -16.12
C GLU A 198 33.57 2.88 -17.49
N VAL A 199 32.75 3.95 -17.55
CA VAL A 199 32.20 4.47 -18.80
C VAL A 199 33.29 5.03 -19.70
N GLU A 200 34.26 5.75 -19.15
CA GLU A 200 35.36 6.32 -19.94
C GLU A 200 36.27 5.22 -20.51
N GLU A 201 36.57 4.20 -19.72
CA GLU A 201 37.32 3.03 -20.20
C GLU A 201 36.57 2.29 -21.31
N LEU A 202 35.26 2.09 -21.15
CA LEU A 202 34.43 1.44 -22.17
C LEU A 202 34.36 2.28 -23.46
N LYS A 203 34.27 3.60 -23.38
CA LYS A 203 34.32 4.49 -24.54
C LYS A 203 35.65 4.38 -25.28
N GLN A 204 36.77 4.35 -24.57
CA GLN A 204 38.10 4.19 -25.18
C GLN A 204 38.25 2.84 -25.88
N ARG A 205 37.80 1.75 -25.23
CA ARG A 205 37.80 0.41 -25.84
C ARG A 205 36.90 0.33 -27.07
N LEU A 206 35.72 0.96 -27.02
CA LEU A 206 34.81 1.04 -28.16
C LEU A 206 35.43 1.83 -29.32
N ALA A 207 36.07 2.97 -29.03
CA ALA A 207 36.75 3.78 -30.04
C ALA A 207 37.90 2.99 -30.71
N ALA A 208 38.69 2.24 -29.93
CA ALA A 208 39.75 1.39 -30.46
C ALA A 208 39.21 0.25 -31.33
N LEU A 209 38.12 -0.40 -30.92
CA LEU A 209 37.45 -1.44 -31.72
C LEU A 209 36.86 -0.89 -33.02
N LEU A 210 36.21 0.27 -32.97
CA LEU A 210 35.66 0.93 -34.16
C LEU A 210 36.76 1.36 -35.13
N ALA A 211 37.92 1.80 -34.63
CA ALA A 211 39.07 2.11 -35.47
C ALA A 211 39.66 0.86 -36.15
N HIS A 212 39.68 -0.29 -35.47
CA HIS A 212 40.13 -1.57 -36.04
C HIS A 212 39.13 -2.21 -37.02
N LEU A 213 37.84 -1.89 -36.93
CA LEU A 213 36.80 -2.36 -37.85
C LEU A 213 36.62 -1.45 -39.08
N GLY A 214 37.32 -0.32 -39.12
CA GLY A 214 37.30 0.66 -40.21
C GLY A 214 38.50 0.60 -41.16
N GLU A 215 39.47 -0.30 -40.92
CA GLU A 215 40.48 -0.77 -41.88
C GLU A 215 40.04 -2.10 -42.50
#